data_AF-A0A0C3GTX4-F1
#
_entry.id   AF-A0A0C3GTX4-F1
#
_cell.length_a   1.000
_cell.length_b   1.000
_cell.length_c   1.000
_cell.angle_alpha   90.00
_cell.angle_beta   90.00
_cell.angle_gamma   90.00
#
_symmetry.space_group_name_H-M   'P 1'
#
loop_
_entity.id
_entity.type
_entity.pdbx_description
1 polymer ?
#
loop_
_entity_poly.entity_id
_entity_poly.type
_entity_poly.pdbx_seq_one_letter_code
_entity_poly.pdbx_strand_id
1 'polypeptide(L)'
;MFIVERYPQLLPTSHRTQLYQLLRELHSINYFSVSFPDKPQVAEAIKTAVLNRLEQPRLSQRYRNALQYKLEVIETEKIAAIKQDRVQNEVEHSRALLSTLESTLCSEGSSPWLFGFDGPTALDAHVVVFINRLRDVGRAKLISSTMAKYADLAMETSGWRKLMDGERAI
;
A
#
# COMPACT_ATOMS: atom_id res chain seq x y z
N MET A 1 -14.12 7.75 3.49
CA MET A 1 -12.69 8.14 3.42
C MET A 1 -12.63 9.64 3.23
N PHE A 2 -12.01 10.39 4.15
CA PHE A 2 -12.05 11.87 4.20
C PHE A 2 -11.62 12.56 2.88
N ILE A 3 -10.73 11.93 2.10
CA ILE A 3 -10.25 12.49 0.83
C ILE A 3 -11.36 12.58 -0.24
N VAL A 4 -12.36 11.71 -0.19
CA VAL A 4 -13.44 11.61 -1.18
C VAL A 4 -14.46 12.75 -1.03
N GLU A 5 -14.60 13.29 0.19
CA GLU A 5 -15.46 14.46 0.44
C GLU A 5 -14.90 15.73 -0.23
N ARG A 6 -13.57 15.79 -0.41
CA ARG A 6 -12.88 16.93 -1.02
C ARG A 6 -12.58 16.75 -2.50
N TYR A 7 -12.44 15.50 -2.95
CA TYR A 7 -12.12 15.14 -4.33
C TYR A 7 -13.02 13.98 -4.80
N PRO A 8 -14.30 14.25 -5.11
CA PRO A 8 -15.26 13.21 -5.48
C PRO A 8 -14.89 12.48 -6.78
N GLN A 9 -14.11 13.11 -7.67
CA GLN A 9 -13.60 12.50 -8.90
C GLN A 9 -12.66 11.32 -8.64
N LEU A 10 -12.04 11.23 -7.45
CA LEU A 10 -11.20 10.09 -7.08
C LEU A 10 -12.02 8.83 -6.82
N LEU A 11 -13.36 8.94 -6.73
CA LEU A 11 -14.25 7.81 -6.50
C LEU A 11 -15.56 7.99 -7.28
N PRO A 12 -15.52 7.84 -8.62
CA PRO A 12 -16.67 8.02 -9.49
C PRO A 12 -17.86 7.16 -9.05
N THR A 13 -19.06 7.73 -9.03
CA THR A 13 -20.26 7.06 -8.54
C THR A 13 -20.58 5.76 -9.28
N SER A 14 -20.29 5.70 -10.58
CA SER A 14 -20.52 4.52 -11.43
C SER A 14 -19.72 3.28 -11.00
N HIS A 15 -18.56 3.46 -10.37
CA HIS A 15 -17.65 2.36 -9.99
C HIS A 15 -17.34 2.35 -8.49
N ARG A 16 -18.07 3.15 -7.71
CA ARG A 16 -17.85 3.38 -6.27
C ARG A 16 -17.69 2.08 -5.48
N THR A 17 -18.63 1.15 -5.63
CA THR A 17 -18.62 -0.12 -4.88
C THR A 17 -17.39 -0.95 -5.20
N GLN A 18 -17.06 -1.08 -6.49
CA GLN A 18 -15.91 -1.87 -6.95
C GLN A 18 -14.58 -1.22 -6.51
N LEU A 19 -14.44 0.10 -6.66
CA LEU A 19 -13.26 0.84 -6.20
C LEU A 19 -13.07 0.68 -4.68
N TYR A 20 -14.14 0.75 -3.89
CA TYR A 20 -14.06 0.52 -2.45
C TYR A 20 -13.64 -0.90 -2.10
N GLN A 21 -14.17 -1.89 -2.79
CA GLN A 21 -13.81 -3.29 -2.56
C GLN A 21 -12.33 -3.54 -2.86
N LEU A 22 -11.84 -3.09 -4.03
CA LEU A 22 -10.45 -3.24 -4.43
C LEU A 22 -9.48 -2.45 -3.53
N LEU A 23 -9.87 -1.25 -3.09
CA LEU A 23 -9.09 -0.49 -2.12
C LEU A 23 -8.99 -1.23 -0.78
N ARG A 24 -10.09 -1.81 -0.29
CA ARG A 24 -10.08 -2.59 0.94
C ARG A 24 -9.22 -3.85 0.82
N GLU A 25 -9.30 -4.53 -0.32
CA GLU A 25 -8.48 -5.70 -0.62
C GLU A 25 -6.99 -5.34 -0.64
N LEU A 26 -6.62 -4.27 -1.36
CA LEU A 26 -5.26 -3.73 -1.35
C LEU A 26 -4.77 -3.37 0.06
N HIS A 27 -5.62 -2.74 0.89
CA HIS A 27 -5.26 -2.35 2.26
C HIS A 27 -5.23 -3.53 3.23
N SER A 28 -5.84 -4.66 2.88
CA SER A 28 -5.78 -5.87 3.69
C SER A 28 -4.49 -6.66 3.51
N ILE A 29 -3.72 -6.37 2.45
CA ILE A 29 -2.37 -6.93 2.28
C ILE A 29 -1.48 -6.40 3.41
N ASN A 30 -0.83 -7.30 4.13
CA ASN A 30 0.16 -6.89 5.11
C ASN A 30 1.46 -6.45 4.39
N TYR A 31 1.57 -5.14 4.15
CA TYR A 31 2.73 -4.52 3.50
C TYR A 31 4.05 -4.82 4.18
N PHE A 32 4.05 -5.11 5.49
CA PHE A 32 5.27 -5.44 6.23
C PHE A 32 5.77 -6.83 5.84
N SER A 33 4.89 -7.84 5.79
CA SER A 33 5.23 -9.19 5.32
C SER A 33 5.83 -9.20 3.93
N VAL A 34 5.25 -8.38 3.04
CA VAL A 34 5.70 -8.30 1.65
C VAL A 34 7.00 -7.49 1.53
N SER A 35 7.17 -6.43 2.32
CA SER A 35 8.37 -5.59 2.24
C SER A 35 9.61 -6.14 2.98
N PHE A 36 9.41 -6.93 4.03
CA PHE A 36 10.46 -7.35 4.95
C PHE A 36 10.41 -8.85 5.30
N PRO A 37 10.19 -9.76 4.32
CA PRO A 37 9.95 -11.18 4.59
C PRO A 37 11.08 -11.86 5.38
N ASP A 38 12.33 -11.55 5.03
CA ASP A 38 13.52 -12.20 5.59
C ASP A 38 14.29 -11.26 6.52
N LYS A 39 13.59 -10.29 7.11
CA LYS A 39 14.20 -9.25 7.96
C LYS A 39 13.59 -9.20 9.37
N PRO A 40 13.61 -10.31 10.14
CA PRO A 40 13.09 -10.33 11.51
C PRO A 40 13.72 -9.29 12.42
N GLN A 41 15.00 -8.99 12.20
CA GLN A 41 15.73 -7.96 12.94
C GLN A 41 15.09 -6.56 12.82
N VAL A 42 14.37 -6.25 11.74
CA VAL A 42 13.68 -4.96 11.59
C VAL A 42 12.49 -4.89 12.54
N ALA A 43 11.68 -5.95 12.62
CA ALA A 43 10.55 -6.00 13.54
C ALA A 43 11.02 -5.99 15.00
N GLU A 44 12.08 -6.76 15.31
CA GLU A 44 12.66 -6.80 16.64
C GLU A 44 13.28 -5.46 17.05
N ALA A 45 14.01 -4.78 16.16
CA ALA A 45 14.56 -3.45 16.46
C ALA A 45 13.47 -2.43 16.82
N ILE A 46 12.32 -2.47 16.12
CA ILE A 46 11.17 -1.61 16.43
C ILE A 46 10.59 -1.99 17.80
N LYS A 47 10.45 -3.28 18.11
CA LYS A 47 9.99 -3.78 19.41
C LYS A 47 10.91 -3.33 20.54
N THR A 48 12.21 -3.55 20.42
CA THR A 48 13.22 -3.10 21.40
C THR A 48 13.15 -1.60 21.63
N ALA A 49 13.02 -0.79 20.57
CA ALA A 49 12.91 0.66 20.71
C ALA A 49 11.66 1.09 21.52
N VAL A 50 10.53 0.39 21.35
CA VAL A 50 9.31 0.65 22.13
C VAL A 50 9.48 0.22 23.59
N LEU A 51 10.08 -0.94 23.85
CA LEU A 51 10.36 -1.42 25.21
C LEU A 51 11.29 -0.45 25.96
N ASN A 52 12.41 -0.05 25.34
CA ASN A 52 13.34 0.92 25.90
C ASN A 52 12.65 2.26 26.22
N ARG A 53 11.67 2.67 25.41
CA ARG A 53 10.89 3.88 25.69
C ARG A 53 9.97 3.68 26.88
N LEU A 54 9.32 2.53 27.03
CA LEU A 54 8.40 2.19 28.13
C LEU A 54 9.09 2.13 29.50
N GLU A 55 10.38 1.82 29.54
CA GLU A 55 11.21 1.82 30.75
C GLU A 55 11.48 3.22 31.31
N GLN A 56 11.19 4.28 30.55
CA GLN A 56 11.45 5.64 31.01
C GLN A 56 10.52 6.02 32.18
N PRO A 57 11.06 6.51 33.31
CA PRO A 57 10.28 6.74 34.53
C PRO A 57 9.24 7.87 34.38
N ARG A 58 9.51 8.85 33.50
CA ARG A 58 8.74 10.10 33.38
C ARG A 58 7.78 10.10 32.18
N LEU A 59 7.11 8.98 31.92
CA LEU A 59 6.04 8.92 30.90
C LEU A 59 4.69 9.27 31.52
N SER A 60 3.89 10.05 30.80
CA SER A 60 2.46 10.19 31.15
C SER A 60 1.73 8.86 30.94
N GLN A 61 0.67 8.63 31.70
CA GLN A 61 -0.13 7.41 31.57
C GLN A 61 -0.70 7.24 30.15
N ARG A 62 -1.20 8.34 29.55
CA ARG A 62 -1.69 8.34 28.16
C ARG A 62 -0.62 7.87 27.18
N TYR A 63 0.62 8.34 27.33
CA TYR A 63 1.70 7.95 26.43
C TYR A 63 2.16 6.52 26.67
N ARG A 64 2.19 6.05 27.92
CA ARG A 64 2.44 4.64 28.27
C ARG A 64 1.41 3.71 27.60
N ASN A 65 0.13 4.03 27.69
CA ASN A 65 -0.93 3.26 27.04
C ASN A 65 -0.77 3.23 25.51
N ALA A 66 -0.42 4.36 24.90
CA ALA A 66 -0.17 4.44 23.46
C ALA A 66 1.05 3.58 23.03
N LEU A 67 2.10 3.53 23.85
CA LEU A 67 3.26 2.68 23.60
C LEU A 67 2.95 1.19 23.77
N GLN A 68 2.14 0.82 24.76
CA GLN A 68 1.67 -0.56 24.94
C GLN A 68 0.81 -1.01 23.76
N TYR A 69 -0.14 -0.18 23.32
CA TYR A 69 -0.92 -0.45 22.11
C TYR A 69 -0.02 -0.61 20.88
N LYS A 70 0.98 0.28 20.72
CA LYS A 70 1.96 0.16 19.63
C LYS A 70 2.75 -1.15 19.71
N LEU A 71 3.12 -1.59 20.92
CA LEU A 71 3.82 -2.86 21.13
C LEU A 71 2.98 -4.04 20.68
N GLU A 72 1.70 -4.08 21.08
CA GLU A 72 0.75 -5.11 20.64
C GLU A 72 0.64 -5.16 19.12
N VAL A 73 0.47 -4.01 18.46
CA VAL A 73 0.44 -3.91 16.99
C VAL A 73 1.74 -4.41 16.35
N ILE A 74 2.91 -4.16 16.94
CA ILE A 74 4.18 -4.68 16.40
C ILE A 74 4.22 -6.20 16.49
N GLU A 75 3.77 -6.78 17.60
CA GLU A 75 3.78 -8.23 17.80
C GLU A 75 2.81 -8.93 16.84
N THR A 76 1.60 -8.41 16.69
CA THR A 76 0.55 -9.01 15.86
C THR A 76 0.71 -8.73 14.36
N GLU A 77 1.07 -7.50 13.98
CA GLU A 77 1.06 -7.05 12.58
C GLU A 77 2.44 -7.00 11.92
N LYS A 78 3.53 -7.14 12.68
CA LYS A 78 4.90 -7.13 12.12
C LYS A 78 5.64 -8.43 12.39
N ILE A 79 5.77 -8.82 13.65
CA ILE A 79 6.52 -10.02 14.04
C ILE A 79 5.79 -11.29 13.59
N ALA A 80 4.48 -11.39 13.83
CA ALA A 80 3.73 -12.54 13.33
C ALA A 80 3.63 -12.56 11.79
N ALA A 81 3.66 -11.39 11.15
CA ALA A 81 3.52 -11.20 9.71
C ALA A 81 4.69 -11.76 8.87
N ILE A 82 5.89 -11.75 9.43
CA ILE A 82 7.10 -12.29 8.77
C ILE A 82 7.27 -13.80 8.91
N LYS A 83 6.32 -14.50 9.56
CA LYS A 83 6.31 -15.96 9.56
C LYS A 83 6.10 -16.46 8.13
N GLN A 84 6.83 -17.50 7.75
CA GLN A 84 6.95 -17.93 6.35
C GLN A 84 5.59 -18.28 5.71
N ASP A 85 4.70 -18.91 6.47
CA ASP A 85 3.32 -19.22 6.06
C ASP A 85 2.53 -17.95 5.73
N ARG A 86 2.64 -16.91 6.56
CA ARG A 86 1.97 -15.63 6.34
C ARG A 86 2.57 -14.87 5.16
N VAL A 87 3.90 -14.84 5.03
CA VAL A 87 4.56 -14.20 3.89
C VAL A 87 4.08 -14.82 2.58
N GLN A 88 3.99 -16.16 2.50
CA GLN A 88 3.52 -16.82 1.28
C GLN A 88 2.06 -16.48 0.98
N ASN A 89 1.19 -16.48 1.98
CA ASN A 89 -0.22 -16.08 1.81
C ASN A 89 -0.33 -14.63 1.29
N GLU A 90 0.44 -13.70 1.86
CA GLU A 90 0.44 -12.30 1.41
C GLU A 90 1.00 -12.13 -0.01
N VAL A 91 1.96 -12.96 -0.41
CA VAL A 91 2.49 -12.99 -1.78
C VAL A 91 1.44 -13.49 -2.78
N GLU A 92 0.73 -14.57 -2.44
CA GLU A 92 -0.35 -15.11 -3.27
C GLU A 92 -1.52 -14.14 -3.37
N HIS A 93 -1.90 -13.52 -2.24
CA HIS A 93 -2.92 -12.49 -2.20
C HIS A 93 -2.54 -11.27 -3.06
N SER A 94 -1.29 -10.81 -2.95
CA SER A 94 -0.77 -9.72 -3.80
C SER A 94 -0.85 -10.07 -5.29
N ARG A 95 -0.51 -11.30 -5.66
CA ARG A 95 -0.58 -11.78 -7.05
C ARG A 95 -2.02 -11.84 -7.55
N ALA A 96 -2.93 -12.39 -6.75
CA ALA A 96 -4.34 -12.46 -7.08
C ALA A 96 -4.94 -11.07 -7.30
N LEU A 97 -4.67 -10.13 -6.39
CA LEU A 97 -5.14 -8.76 -6.52
C LEU A 97 -4.59 -8.08 -7.78
N LEU A 98 -3.28 -8.20 -8.05
CA LEU A 98 -2.69 -7.63 -9.27
C LEU A 98 -3.31 -8.22 -10.54
N SER A 99 -3.62 -9.52 -10.55
CA SER A 99 -4.33 -10.16 -11.65
C SER A 99 -5.76 -9.62 -11.81
N THR A 100 -6.47 -9.39 -10.70
CA THR A 100 -7.81 -8.78 -10.73
C THR A 100 -7.74 -7.35 -11.28
N LEU A 101 -6.78 -6.55 -10.84
CA LEU A 101 -6.57 -5.18 -11.32
C LEU A 101 -6.18 -5.14 -12.80
N GLU A 102 -5.38 -6.10 -13.26
CA GLU A 102 -5.03 -6.19 -14.68
C GLU A 102 -6.28 -6.39 -15.55
N SER A 103 -7.26 -7.15 -15.08
CA SER A 103 -8.52 -7.36 -15.80
C SER A 103 -9.41 -6.11 -15.88
N THR A 104 -9.14 -5.08 -15.07
CA THR A 104 -9.86 -3.80 -15.12
C THR A 104 -9.16 -2.76 -15.99
N LEU A 105 -7.98 -3.07 -16.54
CA LEU A 105 -7.32 -2.20 -17.50
C LEU A 105 -8.12 -2.15 -18.79
N CYS A 106 -8.53 -0.95 -19.18
CA CYS A 106 -9.23 -0.73 -20.44
C CYS A 106 -8.20 -0.81 -21.58
N SER A 107 -8.27 -1.87 -22.40
CA SER A 107 -7.36 -2.10 -23.53
C SER A 107 -7.61 -1.18 -24.74
N GLU A 108 -8.76 -0.50 -24.77
CA GLU A 108 -9.23 0.26 -25.94
C GLU A 108 -9.19 1.79 -25.73
N GLY A 109 -8.82 2.27 -24.54
CA GLY A 109 -8.80 3.69 -24.20
C GLY A 109 -7.44 4.36 -24.39
N SER A 110 -7.43 5.68 -24.61
CA SER A 110 -6.21 6.51 -24.58
C SER A 110 -5.71 6.80 -23.15
N SER A 111 -6.47 6.39 -22.14
CA SER A 111 -6.15 6.65 -20.74
C SER A 111 -5.26 5.55 -20.16
N PRO A 112 -4.18 5.93 -19.43
CA PRO A 112 -3.36 4.97 -18.72
C PRO A 112 -3.99 4.46 -17.41
N TRP A 113 -5.16 4.98 -17.00
CA TRP A 113 -5.74 4.71 -15.68
C TRP A 113 -6.61 3.44 -15.64
N LEU A 114 -6.71 2.82 -14.47
CA LEU A 114 -7.63 1.71 -14.22
C LEU A 114 -9.05 2.15 -14.61
N PHE A 115 -9.82 1.25 -15.21
CA PHE A 115 -11.16 1.53 -15.74
C PHE A 115 -11.23 2.56 -16.88
N GLY A 116 -10.09 3.07 -17.36
CA GLY A 116 -10.02 3.97 -18.51
C GLY A 116 -10.58 5.38 -18.28
N PHE A 117 -10.69 5.85 -17.04
CA PHE A 117 -11.13 7.22 -16.74
C PHE A 117 -10.12 8.27 -17.23
N ASP A 118 -10.55 9.50 -17.47
CA ASP A 118 -9.65 10.58 -17.92
C ASP A 118 -8.56 10.96 -16.90
N GLY A 119 -8.75 10.60 -15.62
CA GLY A 119 -7.82 10.88 -14.52
C GLY A 119 -7.73 9.73 -13.52
N PRO A 120 -6.72 9.75 -12.64
CA PRO A 120 -6.52 8.69 -11.66
C PRO A 120 -7.62 8.70 -10.60
N THR A 121 -8.01 7.51 -10.15
CA THR A 121 -8.83 7.33 -8.95
C THR A 121 -7.96 7.22 -7.70
N ALA A 122 -8.60 7.18 -6.53
CA ALA A 122 -7.91 6.81 -5.30
C ALA A 122 -7.27 5.42 -5.39
N LEU A 123 -7.88 4.47 -6.12
CA LEU A 123 -7.31 3.14 -6.31
C LEU A 123 -6.00 3.23 -7.11
N ASP A 124 -5.98 3.96 -8.23
CA ASP A 124 -4.78 4.13 -9.06
C ASP A 124 -3.59 4.65 -8.24
N ALA A 125 -3.82 5.70 -7.44
CA ALA A 125 -2.77 6.29 -6.60
C ALA A 125 -2.16 5.26 -5.63
N HIS A 126 -2.98 4.38 -5.04
CA HIS A 126 -2.48 3.36 -4.12
C HIS A 126 -1.83 2.18 -4.86
N VAL A 127 -2.36 1.76 -6.01
CA VAL A 127 -1.82 0.65 -6.80
C VAL A 127 -0.44 0.99 -7.37
N VAL A 128 -0.25 2.20 -7.88
CA VAL A 128 1.05 2.67 -8.40
C VAL A 128 2.11 2.65 -7.29
N VAL A 129 1.79 3.16 -6.10
CA VAL A 129 2.70 3.10 -4.93
C VAL A 129 3.00 1.65 -4.56
N PHE A 130 1.99 0.78 -4.54
CA PHE A 130 2.16 -0.62 -4.19
C PHE A 130 3.09 -1.35 -5.17
N ILE A 131 2.88 -1.19 -6.48
CA ILE A 131 3.71 -1.80 -7.53
C ILE A 131 5.16 -1.33 -7.40
N ASN A 132 5.39 -0.02 -7.23
CA ASN A 132 6.74 0.48 -7.05
C ASN A 132 7.39 -0.03 -5.76
N ARG A 133 6.62 -0.14 -4.67
CA ARG A 133 7.14 -0.75 -3.44
C ARG A 133 7.57 -2.20 -3.65
N LEU A 134 6.79 -2.99 -4.39
CA LEU A 134 7.16 -4.38 -4.73
C LEU A 134 8.47 -4.42 -5.53
N ARG A 135 8.68 -3.49 -6.47
CA ARG A 135 9.94 -3.37 -7.21
C ARG A 135 11.10 -3.04 -6.28
N ASP A 136 10.95 -2.04 -5.41
CA ASP A 136 11.99 -1.59 -4.47
C ASP A 136 12.47 -2.71 -3.54
N VAL A 137 11.56 -3.61 -3.14
CA VAL A 137 11.87 -4.72 -2.24
C VAL A 137 12.27 -6.01 -2.98
N GLY A 138 12.56 -5.92 -4.29
CA GLY A 138 13.05 -7.05 -5.10
C GLY A 138 11.96 -8.07 -5.49
N ARG A 139 10.69 -7.70 -5.40
CA ARG A 139 9.53 -8.55 -5.75
C ARG A 139 8.91 -8.23 -7.10
N ALA A 140 9.68 -7.63 -8.01
CA ALA A 140 9.23 -7.31 -9.37
C ALA A 140 8.62 -8.51 -10.12
N LYS A 141 9.05 -9.74 -9.83
CA LYS A 141 8.52 -10.98 -10.41
C LYS A 141 7.04 -11.25 -10.09
N LEU A 142 6.46 -10.58 -9.09
CA LEU A 142 5.03 -10.68 -8.78
C LEU A 142 4.17 -9.83 -9.71
N ILE A 143 4.78 -8.91 -10.45
CA ILE A 143 4.10 -7.91 -11.26
C ILE A 143 4.14 -8.39 -12.71
N SER A 144 2.98 -8.49 -13.34
CA SER A 144 2.90 -8.79 -14.78
C SER A 144 3.50 -7.65 -15.61
N SER A 145 3.91 -7.94 -16.84
CA SER A 145 4.42 -6.90 -17.75
C SER A 145 3.41 -5.80 -18.02
N THR A 146 2.12 -6.14 -18.05
CA THR A 146 1.02 -5.19 -18.25
C THR A 146 0.91 -4.23 -17.07
N MET A 147 0.87 -4.77 -15.84
CA MET A 147 0.79 -3.94 -14.63
C MET A 147 2.06 -3.13 -14.39
N ALA A 148 3.21 -3.67 -14.76
CA ALA A 148 4.47 -2.93 -14.75
C ALA A 148 4.39 -1.71 -15.68
N LYS A 149 3.96 -1.93 -16.94
CA LYS A 149 3.80 -0.85 -17.92
C LYS A 149 2.76 0.19 -17.47
N TYR A 150 1.65 -0.25 -16.89
CA TYR A 150 0.64 0.62 -16.28
C TYR A 150 1.28 1.56 -15.25
N ALA A 151 2.06 1.03 -14.31
CA ALA A 151 2.70 1.83 -13.28
C ALA A 151 3.73 2.81 -13.86
N ASP A 152 4.47 2.39 -14.89
CA ASP A 152 5.44 3.26 -15.58
C ASP A 152 4.74 4.45 -16.26
N LEU A 153 3.67 4.19 -17.01
CA LEU A 153 2.85 5.24 -17.65
C LEU A 153 2.21 6.18 -16.62
N ALA A 154 1.72 5.64 -15.50
CA ALA A 154 1.16 6.44 -14.42
C ALA A 154 2.20 7.41 -13.83
N MET A 155 3.44 6.95 -13.65
CA MET A 155 4.54 7.78 -13.13
C MET A 155 5.01 8.85 -14.12
N GLU A 156 4.82 8.63 -15.42
CA GLU A 156 5.11 9.62 -16.45
C GLU A 156 4.07 10.74 -16.50
N THR A 157 2.93 10.62 -15.81
CA THR A 157 1.94 11.70 -15.78
C THR A 157 2.48 12.95 -15.10
N SER A 158 2.05 14.12 -15.57
CA SER A 158 2.50 15.42 -15.05
C SER A 158 2.17 15.59 -13.56
N GLY A 159 1.03 15.08 -13.11
CA GLY A 159 0.63 15.09 -11.70
C GLY A 159 1.60 14.31 -10.82
N TRP A 160 2.02 13.12 -11.27
CA TRP A 160 2.99 12.30 -10.53
C TRP A 160 4.38 12.90 -10.49
N ARG A 161 4.88 13.41 -11.64
CA ARG A 161 6.19 14.09 -11.70
C ARG A 161 6.26 15.28 -10.75
N LYS A 162 5.23 16.14 -10.75
CA LYS A 162 5.14 17.27 -9.81
C LYS A 162 5.20 16.83 -8.36
N LEU A 163 4.48 15.76 -7.99
CA LEU A 163 4.51 15.20 -6.63
C LEU A 163 5.92 14.75 -6.24
N MET A 164 6.62 14.05 -7.14
CA MET A 164 7.97 13.53 -6.90
C MET A 164 9.03 14.64 -6.84
N ASP A 165 8.83 15.74 -7.57
CA ASP A 165 9.68 16.93 -7.56
C ASP A 165 9.42 17.85 -6.34
N GLY A 166 8.53 17.44 -5.43
CA GLY A 166 8.20 18.20 -4.22
C GLY A 166 7.26 19.38 -4.45
N GLU A 167 6.69 19.49 -5.65
CA GLU A 167 5.65 20.47 -5.97
C GLU A 167 4.27 19.95 -5.53
N ARG A 168 3.33 20.86 -5.27
CA ARG A 168 1.94 20.46 -5.02
C ARG A 168 1.36 19.94 -6.34
N ALA A 169 1.10 18.63 -6.41
CA ALA A 169 0.19 18.08 -7.42
C ALA A 169 -1.21 18.67 -7.15
N ILE A 170 -1.75 19.41 -8.12
CA ILE A 170 -3.06 20.08 -8.07
C ILE A 170 -4.03 19.30 -8.93
#